data_AF-A0A1I7Z5F8-F1
#
_entry.id   AF-A0A1I7Z5F8-F1
#
_cell.length_a   1.000
_cell.length_b   1.000
_cell.length_c   1.000
_cell.angle_alpha   90.00
_cell.angle_beta   90.00
_cell.angle_gamma   90.00
#
_symmetry.space_group_name_H-M   'P 1'
#
loop_
_entity.id
_entity.type
_entity.pdbx_description
1 polymer ?
#
loop_
_entity_poly.entity_id
_entity_poly.type
_entity_poly.pdbx_seq_one_letter_code
_entity_poly.pdbx_strand_id
1 'polypeptide(L)'
;MVVLQLDATVSASMVGICFAVMGVGEAISSPLLGWYSDRTKGVLKGLVFSFAVSLAGNSMYLFAKLMPFPLLRLAVALASRFLVGAGTANRAICFSFASAVSTTTDRKKVISTVNGGMAIGIAMGPGMQVLINYLVTRKYDFLGLEIDVNNVNAIMGMLTNLLCMFVVISALDEKEKPVKKAPKTSDPEKGEAESVLTFDKLAITVCIISRVQRLFINANFKSIGLLYSEIMFDYSEIDALKVNSNMSLLTSFLVVGVFFLCAFTNITKRISDRILTVVALALTVAYHVVTMPWPFFSGSLPSCEKLDPVTESQYLSWCTTIHPISEYLYFGGYIFLNGIMLPLYGNSTKIILTKLLGPGKQGKSQGLTQSACSISKVGGPIILSFLFANYGPQPNWLLQMLFALVLLILWVVYYKRMSPKF
;
A
#
# COMPACT_ATOMS: atom_id res chain seq x y z
N MET A 1 11.04 -13.11 -6.51
CA MET A 1 12.41 -13.61 -6.74
C MET A 1 13.19 -13.99 -5.46
N VAL A 2 13.01 -13.36 -4.30
CA VAL A 2 13.82 -13.71 -3.08
C VAL A 2 13.43 -15.05 -2.43
N VAL A 3 12.19 -15.54 -2.61
CA VAL A 3 11.75 -16.78 -1.92
C VAL A 3 11.99 -18.06 -2.72
N LEU A 4 12.25 -17.97 -4.03
CA LEU A 4 12.60 -19.13 -4.86
C LEU A 4 14.00 -19.70 -4.55
N GLN A 5 14.80 -18.99 -3.74
CA GLN A 5 16.16 -19.40 -3.37
C GLN A 5 16.23 -20.07 -1.98
N LEU A 6 15.11 -20.25 -1.28
CA LEU A 6 15.08 -20.82 0.08
C LEU A 6 14.99 -22.35 0.10
N ASP A 7 14.32 -22.94 -0.88
CA ASP A 7 14.14 -24.39 -1.01
C ASP A 7 13.45 -24.67 -2.36
N ALA A 8 13.88 -25.67 -3.13
CA ALA A 8 13.19 -26.08 -4.36
C ALA A 8 11.77 -26.62 -4.08
N THR A 9 11.43 -26.87 -2.81
CA THR A 9 10.10 -27.27 -2.34
C THR A 9 9.18 -26.11 -1.94
N VAL A 10 9.69 -24.87 -1.85
CA VAL A 10 8.89 -23.69 -1.52
C VAL A 10 8.19 -23.19 -2.78
N SER A 11 6.98 -23.68 -2.99
CA SER A 11 6.10 -23.24 -4.08
C SER A 11 5.75 -21.76 -3.97
N ALA A 12 5.51 -21.10 -5.11
CA ALA A 12 5.07 -19.70 -5.17
C ALA A 12 3.83 -19.42 -4.29
N SER A 13 3.01 -20.44 -4.00
CA SER A 13 1.87 -20.35 -3.09
C SER A 13 2.26 -20.07 -1.63
N MET A 14 3.39 -20.58 -1.14
CA MET A 14 3.86 -20.31 0.24
C MET A 14 4.27 -18.85 0.44
N VAL A 15 4.82 -18.22 -0.60
CA VAL A 15 5.12 -16.77 -0.60
C VAL A 15 3.85 -15.95 -0.47
N GLY A 16 2.83 -16.31 -1.26
CA GLY A 16 1.52 -15.69 -1.21
C GLY A 16 0.87 -15.84 0.17
N ILE A 17 0.96 -17.02 0.78
CA ILE A 17 0.46 -17.27 2.13
C ILE A 17 1.19 -16.40 3.16
N CYS A 18 2.51 -16.26 3.07
CA CYS A 18 3.28 -15.39 3.97
C CYS A 18 2.81 -13.92 3.91
N PHE A 19 2.61 -13.38 2.70
CA PHE A 19 2.08 -12.02 2.53
C PHE A 19 0.64 -11.89 3.02
N ALA A 20 -0.20 -12.91 2.81
CA ALA A 20 -1.56 -12.94 3.31
C ALA A 20 -1.58 -12.88 4.85
N VAL A 21 -0.78 -13.71 5.52
CA VAL A 21 -0.69 -13.75 6.98
C VAL A 21 -0.13 -12.44 7.57
N MET A 22 0.85 -11.80 6.92
CA MET A 22 1.27 -10.44 7.27
C MET A 22 0.10 -9.45 7.19
N GLY A 23 -0.68 -9.50 6.11
CA GLY A 23 -1.84 -8.63 5.93
C GLY A 23 -2.92 -8.86 6.98
N VAL A 24 -3.17 -10.11 7.37
CA VAL A 24 -4.09 -10.45 8.47
C VAL A 24 -3.60 -9.85 9.80
N GLY A 25 -2.30 -9.98 10.11
CA GLY A 25 -1.70 -9.36 11.29
C GLY A 25 -1.92 -7.84 11.33
N GLU A 26 -1.63 -7.15 10.23
CA GLU A 26 -1.86 -5.71 10.08
C GLU A 26 -3.35 -5.34 10.19
N ALA A 27 -4.24 -6.13 9.59
CA ALA A 27 -5.67 -5.87 9.57
C ALA A 27 -6.32 -5.96 10.95
N ILE A 28 -5.86 -6.89 11.79
CA ILE A 28 -6.36 -7.07 13.16
C ILE A 28 -5.72 -6.03 14.10
N SER A 29 -4.40 -5.83 14.03
CA SER A 29 -3.70 -4.98 14.99
C SER A 29 -3.96 -3.48 14.79
N SER A 30 -4.14 -3.02 13.54
CA SER A 30 -4.35 -1.60 13.21
C SER A 30 -5.52 -0.95 13.94
N PRO A 31 -6.75 -1.50 13.94
CA PRO A 31 -7.87 -0.92 14.67
C PRO A 31 -7.70 -1.03 16.19
N LEU A 32 -7.07 -2.10 16.70
CA LEU A 32 -6.81 -2.29 18.13
C LEU A 32 -5.83 -1.25 18.67
N LEU A 33 -4.67 -1.08 18.02
CA LEU A 33 -3.68 -0.09 18.41
C LEU A 33 -4.17 1.34 18.17
N GLY A 34 -4.97 1.56 17.12
CA GLY A 34 -5.66 2.82 16.89
C GLY A 34 -6.60 3.19 18.04
N TRP A 35 -7.44 2.25 18.48
CA TRP A 35 -8.35 2.40 19.61
C TRP A 35 -7.61 2.63 20.93
N TYR A 36 -6.47 1.96 21.13
CA TYR A 36 -5.61 2.15 22.29
C TYR A 36 -5.02 3.56 22.32
N SER A 37 -4.46 4.02 21.20
CA SER A 37 -3.88 5.37 21.05
C SER A 37 -4.88 6.49 21.36
N ASP A 38 -6.15 6.29 21.01
CA ASP A 38 -7.20 7.27 21.31
C ASP A 38 -7.43 7.43 22.83
N ARG A 39 -7.23 6.38 23.63
CA ARG A 39 -7.44 6.42 25.09
C ARG A 39 -6.20 6.81 25.90
N THR A 40 -5.00 6.67 25.37
CA THR A 40 -3.76 6.95 26.13
C THR A 40 -3.32 8.41 26.05
N LYS A 41 -2.74 8.99 27.10
CA LYS A 41 -2.26 10.39 27.08
C LYS A 41 -0.98 10.64 26.23
N GLY A 42 -0.58 9.68 25.40
CA GLY A 42 0.58 9.73 24.52
C GLY A 42 0.55 8.62 23.48
N VAL A 43 1.48 8.66 22.53
CA VAL A 43 1.65 7.72 21.41
C VAL A 43 2.94 6.89 21.51
N LEU A 44 3.92 7.34 22.30
CA LEU A 44 5.22 6.68 22.50
C LEU A 44 5.07 5.20 22.85
N LYS A 45 4.25 4.89 23.87
CA LYS A 45 4.02 3.50 24.32
C LYS A 45 3.46 2.62 23.22
N GLY A 46 2.54 3.14 22.41
CA GLY A 46 1.93 2.41 21.30
C GLY A 46 2.93 2.17 20.15
N LEU A 47 3.78 3.17 19.85
CA LEU A 47 4.83 3.04 18.84
C LEU A 47 5.90 2.03 19.27
N VAL A 48 6.42 2.14 20.49
CA VAL A 48 7.40 1.19 21.05
C VAL A 48 6.84 -0.22 21.08
N PHE A 49 5.59 -0.41 21.51
CA PHE A 49 4.93 -1.72 21.45
C PHE A 49 4.88 -2.28 20.02
N SER A 50 4.49 -1.46 19.04
CA SER A 50 4.42 -1.88 17.64
C SER A 50 5.79 -2.29 17.09
N PHE A 51 6.86 -1.55 17.42
CA PHE A 51 8.22 -1.91 17.02
C PHE A 51 8.74 -3.15 17.75
N ALA A 52 8.41 -3.32 19.03
CA ALA A 52 8.77 -4.51 19.80
C ALA A 52 8.09 -5.77 19.25
N VAL A 53 6.81 -5.69 18.85
CA VAL A 53 6.11 -6.79 18.18
C VAL A 53 6.76 -7.13 16.84
N SER A 54 7.13 -6.13 16.04
CA SER A 54 7.87 -6.35 14.78
C SER A 54 9.26 -6.93 15.01
N LEU A 55 9.97 -6.49 16.05
CA LEU A 55 11.27 -7.02 16.45
C LEU A 55 11.16 -8.49 16.83
N ALA A 56 10.20 -8.84 17.70
CA ALA A 56 9.92 -10.21 18.09
C ALA A 56 9.58 -11.10 16.87
N GLY A 57 8.77 -10.61 15.93
CA GLY A 57 8.50 -11.30 14.68
C GLY A 57 9.75 -11.56 13.85
N ASN A 58 10.63 -10.58 13.67
CA ASN A 58 11.89 -10.78 12.94
C ASN A 58 12.85 -11.73 13.67
N SER A 59 12.94 -11.65 15.00
CA SER A 59 13.72 -12.60 15.82
C SER A 59 13.18 -14.02 15.69
N MET A 60 11.86 -14.22 15.79
CA MET A 60 11.23 -15.53 15.60
C MET A 60 11.54 -16.13 14.24
N TYR A 61 11.56 -15.31 13.17
CA TYR A 61 11.91 -15.79 11.84
C TYR A 61 13.37 -16.22 11.75
N LEU A 62 14.30 -15.46 12.35
CA LEU A 62 15.72 -15.79 12.36
C LEU A 62 15.98 -17.16 12.98
N PHE A 63 15.31 -17.47 14.09
CA PHE A 63 15.44 -18.76 14.78
C PHE A 63 14.54 -19.87 14.19
N ALA A 64 13.67 -19.56 13.21
CA ALA A 64 12.72 -20.54 12.67
C ALA A 64 13.44 -21.75 12.03
N LYS A 65 14.61 -21.54 11.42
CA LYS A 65 15.42 -22.61 10.79
C LYS A 65 15.96 -23.63 11.79
N LEU A 66 16.13 -23.26 13.06
CA LEU A 66 16.63 -24.14 14.11
C LEU A 66 15.59 -25.13 14.62
N MET A 67 14.31 -24.97 14.24
CA MET A 67 13.26 -25.87 14.70
C MET A 67 13.47 -27.28 14.12
N PRO A 68 13.29 -28.35 14.91
CA PRO A 68 13.63 -29.72 14.49
C PRO A 68 12.70 -30.25 13.38
N PHE A 69 11.41 -29.91 13.41
CA PHE A 69 10.40 -30.49 12.51
C PHE A 69 9.92 -29.50 11.43
N PRO A 70 9.73 -29.93 10.17
CA PRO A 70 9.27 -29.06 9.06
C PRO A 70 7.95 -28.34 9.34
N LEU A 71 6.96 -29.02 9.93
CA LEU A 71 5.66 -28.42 10.24
C LEU A 71 5.77 -27.34 11.32
N LEU A 72 6.66 -27.54 12.30
CA LEU A 72 6.95 -26.53 13.32
C LEU A 72 7.70 -25.33 12.73
N ARG A 73 8.68 -25.56 11.83
CA ARG A 73 9.36 -24.48 11.09
C ARG A 73 8.37 -23.60 10.35
N LEU A 74 7.43 -24.22 9.62
CA LEU A 74 6.39 -23.51 8.89
C LEU A 74 5.47 -22.73 9.83
N ALA A 75 5.00 -23.34 10.91
CA ALA A 75 4.15 -22.67 11.90
C ALA A 75 4.85 -21.46 12.53
N VAL A 76 6.11 -21.58 12.91
CA VAL A 76 6.92 -20.48 13.46
C VAL A 76 7.15 -19.39 12.41
N ALA A 77 7.43 -19.77 11.15
CA ALA A 77 7.58 -18.81 10.07
C ALA A 77 6.28 -18.02 9.81
N LEU A 78 5.12 -18.68 9.79
CA LEU A 78 3.83 -18.01 9.62
C LEU A 78 3.49 -17.12 10.82
N ALA A 79 3.74 -17.58 12.06
CA ALA A 79 3.58 -16.75 13.26
C ALA A 79 4.48 -15.51 13.22
N SER A 80 5.73 -15.67 12.76
CA SER A 80 6.66 -14.56 12.58
C SER A 80 6.12 -13.51 11.59
N ARG A 81 5.55 -13.95 10.47
CA ARG A 81 4.91 -13.09 9.45
C ARG A 81 3.72 -12.34 10.04
N PHE A 82 2.88 -13.02 10.81
CA PHE A 82 1.76 -12.40 11.49
C PHE A 82 2.22 -11.26 12.41
N LEU A 83 3.24 -11.50 13.24
CA LEU A 83 3.77 -10.49 14.17
C LEU A 83 4.41 -9.30 13.45
N VAL A 84 5.22 -9.54 12.41
CA VAL A 84 5.78 -8.45 11.60
C VAL A 84 4.66 -7.62 10.97
N GLY A 85 3.62 -8.27 10.44
CA GLY A 85 2.40 -7.61 9.95
C GLY A 85 1.72 -6.79 11.05
N ALA A 86 1.52 -7.38 12.23
CA ALA A 86 0.90 -6.71 13.36
C ALA A 86 1.67 -5.46 13.80
N GLY A 87 3.00 -5.51 13.76
CA GLY A 87 3.90 -4.39 14.07
C GLY A 87 3.85 -3.22 13.07
N THR A 88 3.23 -3.39 11.90
CA THR A 88 3.02 -2.28 10.94
C THR A 88 1.85 -1.35 11.29
N ALA A 89 1.08 -1.68 12.34
CA ALA A 89 -0.02 -0.85 12.83
C ALA A 89 0.42 0.50 13.43
N ASN A 90 1.73 0.70 13.66
CA ASN A 90 2.33 2.00 14.00
C ASN A 90 1.87 3.14 13.06
N ARG A 91 1.56 2.84 11.79
CA ARG A 91 1.07 3.81 10.81
C ARG A 91 -0.19 4.54 11.29
N ALA A 92 -1.14 3.80 11.87
CA ALA A 92 -2.38 4.39 12.37
C ALA A 92 -2.10 5.39 13.52
N ILE A 93 -1.15 5.04 14.39
CA ILE A 93 -0.70 5.88 15.51
C ILE A 93 0.01 7.14 14.97
N CYS A 94 0.95 7.00 14.05
CA CYS A 94 1.66 8.13 13.44
C CYS A 94 0.69 9.14 12.79
N PHE A 95 -0.30 8.65 12.02
CA PHE A 95 -1.28 9.53 11.40
C PHE A 95 -2.26 10.15 12.40
N SER A 96 -2.62 9.43 13.46
CA SER A 96 -3.44 9.97 14.55
C SER A 96 -2.69 11.10 15.26
N PHE A 97 -1.43 10.88 15.62
CA PHE A 97 -0.56 11.87 16.26
C PHE A 97 -0.38 13.11 15.37
N ALA A 98 0.05 12.90 14.12
CA ALA A 98 0.22 13.97 13.14
C ALA A 98 -1.05 14.80 12.95
N SER A 99 -2.23 14.17 12.97
CA SER A 99 -3.52 14.87 12.85
C SER A 99 -3.92 15.61 14.14
N ALA A 100 -3.50 15.10 15.30
CA ALA A 100 -3.80 15.69 16.60
C ALA A 100 -2.97 16.95 16.88
N VAL A 101 -1.71 16.99 16.43
CA VAL A 101 -0.80 18.13 16.65
C VAL A 101 -0.81 19.15 15.50
N SER A 102 -1.34 18.79 14.32
CA SER A 102 -1.41 19.71 13.17
C SER A 102 -2.72 20.51 13.07
N THR A 103 -2.58 21.79 12.73
CA THR A 103 -3.68 22.71 12.36
C THR A 103 -4.21 22.44 10.96
N THR A 104 -5.40 22.92 10.61
CA THR A 104 -6.00 22.74 9.28
C THR A 104 -5.17 23.36 8.15
N THR A 105 -4.39 24.40 8.45
CA THR A 105 -3.47 25.10 7.53
C THR A 105 -2.24 24.26 7.18
N ASP A 106 -1.60 23.64 8.17
CA ASP A 106 -0.33 22.94 7.99
C ASP A 106 -0.48 21.42 7.89
N ARG A 107 -1.68 20.89 8.18
CA ARG A 107 -2.02 19.45 8.03
C ARG A 107 -1.64 18.88 6.69
N LYS A 108 -1.79 19.65 5.59
CA LYS A 108 -1.37 19.18 4.26
C LYS A 108 0.12 18.86 4.22
N LYS A 109 0.96 19.76 4.75
CA LYS A 109 2.41 19.63 4.78
C LYS A 109 2.82 18.45 5.67
N VAL A 110 2.31 18.41 6.90
CA VAL A 110 2.60 17.34 7.87
C VAL A 110 2.24 15.95 7.32
N ILE A 111 1.02 15.78 6.80
CA ILE A 111 0.58 14.49 6.25
C ILE A 111 1.40 14.10 5.01
N SER A 112 1.77 15.07 4.16
CA SER A 112 2.63 14.83 2.99
C SER A 112 4.03 14.38 3.40
N THR A 113 4.61 14.97 4.45
CA THR A 113 5.91 14.56 4.99
C THR A 113 5.88 13.13 5.53
N VAL A 114 4.84 12.77 6.30
CA VAL A 114 4.67 11.40 6.82
C VAL A 114 4.50 10.39 5.67
N ASN A 115 3.68 10.71 4.67
CA ASN A 115 3.53 9.86 3.48
C ASN A 115 4.83 9.77 2.67
N GLY A 116 5.60 10.85 2.56
CA GLY A 116 6.89 10.89 1.89
C GLY A 116 7.93 9.99 2.54
N GLY A 117 8.06 10.05 3.87
CA GLY A 117 8.93 9.13 4.61
C GLY A 117 8.57 7.66 4.39
N MET A 118 7.26 7.35 4.38
CA MET A 118 6.78 6.00 4.06
C MET A 118 7.10 5.58 2.61
N ALA A 119 6.96 6.49 1.65
CA ALA A 119 7.28 6.23 0.26
C ALA A 119 8.77 5.96 0.03
N ILE A 120 9.64 6.74 0.69
CA ILE A 120 11.09 6.53 0.69
C ILE A 120 11.41 5.13 1.25
N GLY A 121 10.84 4.75 2.38
CA GLY A 121 11.07 3.41 2.97
C GLY A 121 10.64 2.27 2.04
N ILE A 122 9.50 2.41 1.34
CA ILE A 122 9.04 1.42 0.36
C ILE A 122 9.99 1.34 -0.84
N ALA A 123 10.49 2.47 -1.33
CA ALA A 123 11.44 2.53 -2.44
C ALA A 123 12.83 1.97 -2.07
N MET A 124 13.27 2.18 -0.83
CA MET A 124 14.55 1.68 -0.32
C MET A 124 14.60 0.16 -0.19
N GLY A 125 13.46 -0.50 0.07
CA GLY A 125 13.39 -1.95 0.31
C GLY A 125 14.09 -2.79 -0.78
N PRO A 126 13.70 -2.68 -2.06
CA PRO A 126 14.37 -3.38 -3.15
C PRO A 126 15.85 -3.00 -3.32
N GLY A 127 16.20 -1.72 -3.13
CA GLY A 127 17.59 -1.26 -3.21
C GLY A 127 18.48 -1.92 -2.17
N MET A 128 17.99 -2.04 -0.92
CA MET A 128 18.68 -2.76 0.14
C MET A 128 18.79 -4.26 -0.17
N GLN A 129 17.77 -4.88 -0.77
CA GLN A 129 17.84 -6.28 -1.18
C GLN A 129 18.93 -6.53 -2.22
N VAL A 130 19.06 -5.65 -3.22
CA VAL A 130 20.13 -5.75 -4.23
C VAL A 130 21.51 -5.63 -3.58
N LEU A 131 21.66 -4.67 -2.65
CA LEU A 131 22.91 -4.51 -1.91
C LEU A 131 23.26 -5.76 -1.08
N ILE A 132 22.27 -6.35 -0.40
CA ILE A 132 22.46 -7.61 0.36
C ILE A 132 22.89 -8.74 -0.57
N ASN A 133 22.26 -8.90 -1.73
CA ASN A 133 22.61 -9.95 -2.69
C ASN A 133 24.06 -9.81 -3.21
N TYR A 134 24.57 -8.58 -3.31
CA TYR A 134 25.96 -8.33 -3.71
C TYR A 134 26.96 -8.58 -2.56
N LEU A 135 26.61 -8.18 -1.33
CA LEU A 135 27.51 -8.30 -0.17
C LEU A 135 27.55 -9.72 0.42
N VAL A 136 26.44 -10.45 0.39
CA VAL A 136 26.28 -11.76 1.02
C VAL A 136 26.39 -12.84 -0.04
N THR A 137 27.64 -13.18 -0.39
CA THR A 137 27.96 -14.18 -1.41
C THR A 137 28.23 -15.58 -0.85
N ARG A 138 28.45 -15.71 0.47
CA ARG A 138 28.72 -16.99 1.15
C ARG A 138 27.82 -17.16 2.36
N LYS A 139 27.45 -18.41 2.62
CA LYS A 139 26.80 -18.84 3.87
C LYS A 139 27.85 -18.78 4.98
N TYR A 140 27.58 -18.00 6.02
CA TYR A 140 28.41 -17.97 7.23
C TYR A 140 27.65 -18.68 8.35
N ASP A 141 28.29 -19.64 8.99
CA ASP A 141 27.73 -20.25 10.19
C ASP A 141 28.27 -19.52 11.42
N PHE A 142 27.37 -18.96 12.22
CA PHE A 142 27.70 -18.37 13.51
C PHE A 142 26.73 -18.91 14.56
N LEU A 143 27.24 -19.66 15.55
CA LEU A 143 26.42 -20.28 16.60
C LEU A 143 25.30 -21.23 16.09
N GLY A 144 25.49 -21.89 14.94
CA GLY A 144 24.46 -22.76 14.33
C GLY A 144 23.38 -22.00 13.56
N LEU A 145 23.50 -20.66 13.46
CA LEU A 145 22.69 -19.84 12.58
C LEU A 145 23.43 -19.66 11.25
N GLU A 146 22.90 -20.30 10.21
CA GLU A 146 23.34 -20.06 8.83
C GLU A 146 22.87 -18.66 8.39
N ILE A 147 23.81 -17.72 8.29
CA ILE A 147 23.56 -16.37 7.76
C ILE A 147 23.50 -16.47 6.23
N ASP A 148 22.27 -16.52 5.73
CA ASP A 148 21.94 -16.39 4.31
C ASP A 148 21.24 -15.05 4.02
N VAL A 149 21.01 -14.77 2.73
CA VAL A 149 20.32 -13.57 2.25
C VAL A 149 18.97 -13.34 2.98
N ASN A 150 18.25 -14.41 3.31
CA ASN A 150 16.93 -14.35 3.95
C ASN A 150 17.00 -13.99 5.43
N ASN A 151 17.98 -14.53 6.14
CA ASN A 151 18.24 -14.21 7.54
C ASN A 151 18.82 -12.81 7.69
N VAL A 152 19.62 -12.34 6.73
CA VAL A 152 20.13 -10.96 6.70
C VAL A 152 18.99 -9.94 6.59
N ASN A 153 17.97 -10.21 5.78
CA ASN A 153 16.77 -9.35 5.73
C ASN A 153 16.06 -9.23 7.09
N ALA A 154 15.96 -10.35 7.82
CA ALA A 154 15.38 -10.33 9.17
C ALA A 154 16.24 -9.53 10.14
N ILE A 155 17.57 -9.69 10.09
CA ILE A 155 18.53 -8.92 10.90
C ILE A 155 18.41 -7.42 10.59
N MET A 156 18.36 -7.03 9.33
CA MET A 156 18.15 -5.64 8.92
C MET A 156 16.80 -5.10 9.42
N GLY A 157 15.75 -5.91 9.38
CA GLY A 157 14.47 -5.61 9.99
C GLY A 157 14.57 -5.37 11.50
N MET A 158 15.31 -6.20 12.22
CA MET A 158 15.55 -6.02 13.65
C MET A 158 16.30 -4.72 13.95
N LEU A 159 17.42 -4.47 13.25
CA LEU A 159 18.22 -3.25 13.40
C LEU A 159 17.40 -1.99 13.10
N THR A 160 16.57 -2.02 12.06
CA THR A 160 15.67 -0.91 11.72
C THR A 160 14.64 -0.67 12.83
N ASN A 161 14.03 -1.72 13.38
CA ASN A 161 13.07 -1.56 14.48
C ASN A 161 13.75 -1.04 15.76
N LEU A 162 14.97 -1.49 16.08
CA LEU A 162 15.78 -0.95 17.19
C LEU A 162 16.09 0.53 16.98
N LEU A 163 16.53 0.91 15.78
CA LEU A 163 16.78 2.31 15.42
C LEU A 163 15.51 3.15 15.53
N CYS A 164 14.38 2.67 15.03
CA CYS A 164 13.09 3.37 15.17
C CYS A 164 12.68 3.54 16.63
N MET A 165 12.89 2.53 17.49
CA MET A 165 12.63 2.67 18.93
C MET A 165 13.55 3.71 19.55
N PHE A 166 14.86 3.69 19.25
CA PHE A 166 15.80 4.68 19.74
C PHE A 166 15.41 6.10 19.33
N VAL A 167 15.10 6.31 18.04
CA VAL A 167 14.68 7.62 17.51
C VAL A 167 13.40 8.10 18.17
N VAL A 168 12.40 7.23 18.31
CA VAL A 168 11.11 7.65 18.92
C VAL A 168 11.26 7.90 20.43
N ILE A 169 12.10 7.15 21.15
CA ILE A 169 12.34 7.41 22.59
C ILE A 169 13.12 8.71 22.81
N SER A 170 14.09 9.02 21.93
CA SER A 170 14.98 10.18 22.09
C SER A 170 14.42 11.48 21.51
N ALA A 171 13.69 11.42 20.39
CA ALA A 171 13.30 12.60 19.62
C ALA A 171 11.79 12.88 19.59
N LEU A 172 10.93 11.97 20.06
CA LEU A 172 9.49 12.23 20.09
C LEU A 172 9.16 13.17 21.25
N ASP A 173 8.77 14.40 20.92
CA ASP A 173 8.22 15.34 21.90
C ASP A 173 6.69 15.22 21.98
N GLU A 174 6.20 14.66 23.08
CA GLU A 174 4.75 14.57 23.37
C GLU A 174 4.20 15.81 24.10
N LYS A 175 5.03 16.82 24.38
CA LYS A 175 4.61 18.04 25.09
C LYS A 175 3.70 18.93 24.23
N GLU A 176 3.69 18.75 22.92
CA GLU A 176 2.72 19.42 22.04
C GLU A 176 1.29 19.00 22.41
N LYS A 177 0.55 19.95 22.99
CA LYS A 177 -0.85 19.71 23.35
C LYS A 177 -1.65 19.50 22.07
N PRO A 178 -2.48 18.44 21.98
CA PRO A 178 -3.39 18.27 20.85
C PRO A 178 -4.16 19.56 20.60
N VAL A 179 -4.26 19.99 19.34
CA VAL A 179 -5.06 21.16 18.97
C VAL A 179 -6.45 20.96 19.54
N LYS A 180 -6.86 21.84 20.47
CA LYS A 180 -8.16 21.73 21.15
C LYS A 180 -9.26 21.60 20.09
N LYS A 181 -10.21 20.68 20.30
CA LYS A 181 -11.49 20.74 19.56
C LYS A 181 -12.03 22.17 19.71
N ALA A 182 -12.50 22.77 18.60
CA ALA A 182 -13.06 24.12 18.60
C ALA A 182 -14.00 24.30 19.82
N PRO A 183 -13.93 25.46 20.51
CA PRO A 183 -14.71 25.65 21.73
C PRO A 183 -16.19 25.45 21.43
N LYS A 184 -16.85 24.69 22.29
CA LYS A 184 -18.30 24.79 22.47
C LYS A 184 -18.56 26.28 22.73
N THR A 185 -19.26 26.97 21.84
CA THR A 185 -19.86 28.26 22.16
C THR A 185 -20.82 27.99 23.32
N SER A 186 -20.36 28.27 24.53
CA SER A 186 -21.14 28.18 25.74
C SER A 186 -21.92 29.49 25.89
N ASP A 187 -23.06 29.57 25.20
CA ASP A 187 -24.15 30.39 25.71
C ASP A 187 -24.84 29.55 26.82
N PRO A 188 -24.93 30.04 28.07
CA PRO A 188 -25.44 29.24 29.20
C PRO A 188 -26.95 28.97 29.18
N GLU A 189 -27.68 29.42 28.16
CA GLU A 189 -29.14 29.34 28.13
C GLU A 189 -29.64 28.60 26.89
N LYS A 190 -29.57 27.27 26.92
CA LYS A 190 -30.57 26.34 26.37
C LYS A 190 -30.11 24.90 26.61
N GLY A 191 -30.94 24.16 27.34
CA GLY A 191 -30.70 22.78 27.72
C GLY A 191 -30.49 21.84 26.53
N GLU A 192 -29.68 20.82 26.78
CA GLU A 192 -29.73 19.50 26.17
C GLU A 192 -29.88 19.43 24.64
N ALA A 193 -28.78 19.74 23.96
CA ALA A 193 -28.30 18.86 22.90
C ALA A 193 -26.77 18.91 22.93
N GLU A 194 -26.12 17.84 23.40
CA GLU A 194 -24.77 17.56 22.94
C GLU A 194 -24.80 17.67 21.42
N SER A 195 -24.16 18.70 20.85
CA SER A 195 -23.95 18.77 19.40
C SER A 195 -22.95 17.68 19.05
N VAL A 196 -23.45 16.45 18.98
CA VAL A 196 -22.76 15.28 18.46
C VAL A 196 -22.16 15.74 17.15
N LEU A 197 -20.83 15.79 17.09
CA LEU A 197 -20.09 16.08 15.88
C LEU A 197 -20.52 15.04 14.85
N THR A 198 -21.51 15.37 14.01
CA THR A 198 -22.07 14.45 13.03
C THR A 198 -21.07 14.35 11.90
N PHE A 199 -20.12 13.44 12.07
CA PHE A 199 -19.22 13.05 11.00
C PHE A 199 -20.05 12.65 9.79
N ASP A 200 -19.72 13.18 8.63
CA ASP A 200 -20.32 12.74 7.39
C ASP A 200 -19.80 11.33 7.07
N LYS A 201 -20.50 10.33 7.63
CA LYS A 201 -20.16 8.91 7.51
C LYS A 201 -20.04 8.49 6.06
N LEU A 202 -20.82 9.11 5.17
CA LEU A 202 -20.81 8.83 3.75
C LEU A 202 -19.53 9.36 3.11
N ALA A 203 -19.17 10.62 3.36
CA ALA A 203 -17.92 11.21 2.85
C ALA A 203 -16.69 10.44 3.35
N ILE A 204 -16.67 10.07 4.63
CA ILE A 204 -15.59 9.25 5.21
C ILE A 204 -15.52 7.88 4.53
N THR A 205 -16.65 7.22 4.33
CA THR A 205 -16.72 5.91 3.66
C THR A 205 -16.17 6.00 2.23
N VAL A 206 -16.61 7.00 1.45
CA VAL A 206 -16.10 7.22 0.09
C VAL A 206 -14.59 7.47 0.10
N CYS A 207 -14.07 8.25 1.06
CA CYS A 207 -12.62 8.43 1.22
C CYS A 207 -11.89 7.13 1.55
N ILE A 208 -12.44 6.27 2.41
CA ILE A 208 -11.82 4.97 2.76
C ILE A 208 -11.81 4.05 1.52
N ILE A 209 -12.94 3.93 0.82
CA ILE A 209 -13.05 3.11 -0.39
C ILE A 209 -12.11 3.63 -1.49
N SER A 210 -11.94 4.96 -1.62
CA SER A 210 -10.98 5.58 -2.53
C SER A 210 -9.53 5.12 -2.27
N ARG A 211 -9.16 5.02 -0.99
CA ARG A 211 -7.83 4.55 -0.60
C ARG A 211 -7.63 3.07 -0.87
N VAL A 212 -8.68 2.26 -0.68
CA VAL A 212 -8.73 0.85 -1.07
C VAL A 212 -8.52 0.72 -2.58
N GLN A 213 -9.28 1.49 -3.38
CA GLN A 213 -9.16 1.43 -4.84
C GLN A 213 -7.75 1.75 -5.34
N ARG A 214 -7.11 2.78 -4.77
CA ARG A 214 -5.71 3.10 -5.10
C ARG A 214 -4.75 1.92 -4.87
N LEU A 215 -4.95 1.16 -3.79
CA LEU A 215 -4.13 -0.01 -3.49
C LEU A 215 -4.47 -1.17 -4.43
N PHE A 216 -5.74 -1.31 -4.78
CA PHE A 216 -6.22 -2.33 -5.71
C PHE A 216 -5.64 -2.13 -7.12
N ILE A 217 -5.54 -0.87 -7.61
CA ILE A 217 -4.86 -0.55 -8.88
C ILE A 217 -3.36 -0.89 -8.81
N ASN A 218 -2.67 -0.49 -7.73
CA ASN A 218 -1.26 -0.83 -7.55
C ASN A 218 -1.03 -2.35 -7.48
N ALA A 219 -1.97 -3.09 -6.87
CA ALA A 219 -1.91 -4.54 -6.79
C ALA A 219 -1.99 -5.17 -8.19
N ASN A 220 -2.85 -4.65 -9.08
CA ASN A 220 -2.95 -5.11 -10.47
C ASN A 220 -1.59 -5.13 -11.16
N PHE A 221 -0.95 -3.96 -11.26
CA PHE A 221 0.32 -3.87 -11.97
C PHE A 221 1.42 -4.72 -11.34
N LYS A 222 1.45 -4.85 -10.01
CA LYS A 222 2.46 -5.66 -9.32
C LYS A 222 2.22 -7.16 -9.47
N SER A 223 0.97 -7.59 -9.54
CA SER A 223 0.60 -9.00 -9.57
C SER A 223 0.64 -9.59 -10.98
N ILE A 224 0.18 -8.83 -11.97
CA ILE A 224 0.07 -9.33 -13.35
C ILE A 224 1.00 -8.63 -14.34
N GLY A 225 1.71 -7.56 -13.96
CA GLY A 225 2.48 -6.74 -14.91
C GLY A 225 3.54 -7.50 -15.71
N LEU A 226 4.24 -8.45 -15.09
CA LEU A 226 5.21 -9.31 -15.76
C LEU A 226 4.53 -10.17 -16.84
N LEU A 227 3.59 -11.01 -16.43
CA LEU A 227 2.83 -11.90 -17.30
C LEU A 227 2.05 -11.13 -18.39
N TYR A 228 1.53 -9.95 -18.05
CA TYR A 228 0.88 -9.06 -19.00
C TYR A 228 1.86 -8.60 -20.09
N SER A 229 3.10 -8.29 -19.72
CA SER A 229 4.10 -7.84 -20.70
C SER A 229 4.54 -8.97 -21.63
N GLU A 230 4.67 -10.19 -21.10
CA GLU A 230 4.97 -11.39 -21.88
C GLU A 230 3.88 -11.66 -22.93
N ILE A 231 2.61 -11.62 -22.51
CA ILE A 231 1.47 -11.98 -23.39
C ILE A 231 1.11 -10.84 -24.35
N MET A 232 1.06 -9.59 -23.88
CA MET A 232 0.55 -8.47 -24.67
C MET A 232 1.58 -7.86 -25.62
N PHE A 233 2.88 -8.00 -25.30
CA PHE A 233 3.97 -7.39 -26.07
C PHE A 233 4.99 -8.41 -26.59
N ASP A 234 4.71 -9.71 -26.46
CA ASP A 234 5.60 -10.80 -26.91
C ASP A 234 7.02 -10.72 -26.35
N TYR A 235 7.13 -10.25 -25.10
CA TYR A 235 8.41 -10.17 -24.40
C TYR A 235 8.82 -11.53 -23.86
N SER A 236 10.11 -11.84 -23.99
CA SER A 236 10.72 -12.94 -23.24
C SER A 236 10.61 -12.67 -21.74
N GLU A 237 10.62 -13.71 -20.89
CA GLU A 237 10.60 -13.56 -19.43
C GLU A 237 11.70 -12.59 -18.94
N ILE A 238 12.89 -12.68 -19.54
CA ILE A 238 14.03 -11.84 -19.21
C ILE A 238 13.76 -10.37 -19.58
N ASP A 239 13.20 -10.11 -20.75
CA ASP A 239 12.94 -8.74 -21.20
C ASP A 239 11.73 -8.12 -20.49
N ALA A 240 10.68 -8.91 -20.24
CA ALA A 240 9.55 -8.52 -19.40
C ALA A 240 10.03 -8.14 -18.00
N LEU A 241 10.93 -8.92 -17.40
CA LEU A 241 11.52 -8.62 -16.09
C LEU A 241 12.32 -7.32 -16.11
N LYS A 242 13.17 -7.11 -17.13
CA LYS A 242 13.97 -5.87 -17.27
C LYS A 242 13.07 -4.64 -17.39
N VAL A 243 12.08 -4.68 -18.30
CA VAL A 243 11.19 -3.55 -18.53
C VAL A 243 10.37 -3.22 -17.28
N ASN A 244 9.72 -4.21 -16.66
CA ASN A 244 8.92 -3.99 -15.45
C ASN A 244 9.76 -3.49 -14.26
N SER A 245 11.00 -3.96 -14.14
CA SER A 245 11.94 -3.50 -13.11
C SER A 245 12.34 -2.04 -13.33
N ASN A 246 12.68 -1.67 -14.57
CA ASN A 246 13.00 -0.27 -14.93
C ASN A 246 11.81 0.66 -14.69
N MET A 247 10.61 0.24 -15.08
CA MET A 247 9.38 0.99 -14.85
C MET A 247 9.12 1.22 -13.35
N SER A 248 9.32 0.20 -12.53
CA SER A 248 9.17 0.28 -11.07
C SER A 248 10.19 1.22 -10.43
N LEU A 249 11.43 1.23 -10.93
CA LEU A 249 12.49 2.11 -10.47
C LEU A 249 12.17 3.59 -10.79
N LEU A 250 11.84 3.89 -12.05
CA LEU A 250 11.44 5.24 -12.48
C LEU A 250 10.24 5.76 -11.70
N THR A 251 9.22 4.92 -11.55
CA THR A 251 8.02 5.22 -10.75
C THR A 251 8.39 5.56 -9.31
N SER A 252 9.31 4.81 -8.69
CA SER A 252 9.72 5.04 -7.30
C SER A 252 10.43 6.37 -7.12
N PHE A 253 11.32 6.74 -8.05
CA PHE A 253 11.95 8.06 -8.03
C PHE A 253 10.95 9.20 -8.19
N LEU A 254 9.97 9.06 -9.10
CA LEU A 254 8.89 10.04 -9.26
C LEU A 254 8.04 10.16 -8.00
N VAL A 255 7.68 9.04 -7.36
CA VAL A 255 6.90 9.05 -6.11
C VAL A 255 7.65 9.82 -5.02
N VAL A 256 8.93 9.54 -4.84
CA VAL A 256 9.77 10.27 -3.86
C VAL A 256 9.84 11.75 -4.21
N GLY A 257 10.08 12.08 -5.48
CA GLY A 257 10.11 13.47 -5.96
C GLY A 257 8.79 14.21 -5.72
N VAL A 258 7.65 13.60 -6.02
CA VAL A 258 6.31 14.16 -5.79
C VAL A 258 6.07 14.43 -4.31
N PHE A 259 6.42 13.49 -3.42
CA PHE A 259 6.27 13.72 -1.98
C PHE A 259 7.24 14.78 -1.46
N PHE A 260 8.47 14.84 -1.97
CA PHE A 260 9.42 15.90 -1.63
C PHE A 260 8.88 17.27 -2.04
N LEU A 261 8.36 17.39 -3.27
CA LEU A 261 7.68 18.60 -3.73
C LEU A 261 6.48 18.95 -2.84
N CYS A 262 5.64 17.98 -2.49
CA CYS A 262 4.47 18.23 -1.63
C CYS A 262 4.84 18.63 -0.19
N ALA A 263 5.93 18.09 0.34
CA ALA A 263 6.38 18.32 1.71
C ALA A 263 7.15 19.64 1.86
N PHE A 264 7.97 20.02 0.88
CA PHE A 264 8.86 21.18 0.99
C PHE A 264 8.41 22.41 0.21
N THR A 265 7.46 22.28 -0.71
CA THR A 265 6.92 23.42 -1.47
C THR A 265 5.49 23.78 -1.06
N ASN A 266 5.06 25.00 -1.39
CA ASN A 266 3.69 25.48 -1.14
C ASN A 266 2.68 25.02 -2.22
N ILE A 267 3.05 24.10 -3.12
CA ILE A 267 2.17 23.64 -4.19
C ILE A 267 0.87 23.01 -3.66
N THR A 268 0.96 22.33 -2.51
CA THR A 268 -0.17 21.70 -1.82
C THR A 268 -1.19 22.72 -1.31
N LYS A 269 -0.79 23.98 -1.07
CA LYS A 269 -1.70 25.07 -0.69
C LYS A 269 -2.45 25.63 -1.89
N ARG A 270 -1.85 25.58 -3.09
CA ARG A 270 -2.43 26.14 -4.33
C ARG A 270 -3.47 25.23 -4.97
N ILE A 271 -3.37 23.92 -4.76
CA ILE A 271 -4.26 22.93 -5.37
C ILE A 271 -5.26 22.41 -4.33
N SER A 272 -6.54 22.40 -4.69
CA SER A 272 -7.59 21.77 -3.88
C SER A 272 -7.46 20.25 -3.93
N ASP A 273 -7.34 19.61 -2.76
CA ASP A 273 -7.24 18.14 -2.67
C ASP A 273 -8.44 17.42 -3.30
N ARG A 274 -9.61 18.06 -3.28
CA ARG A 274 -10.83 17.52 -3.89
C ARG A 274 -10.73 17.48 -5.41
N ILE A 275 -10.29 18.58 -6.02
CA ILE A 275 -10.10 18.69 -7.47
C ILE A 275 -9.03 17.69 -7.90
N LEU A 276 -7.90 17.67 -7.19
CA LEU A 276 -6.82 16.74 -7.47
C LEU A 276 -7.28 15.28 -7.41
N THR A 277 -8.15 14.94 -6.44
CA THR A 277 -8.74 13.60 -6.33
C THR A 277 -9.64 13.25 -7.51
N VAL A 278 -10.54 14.17 -7.91
CA VAL A 278 -11.43 13.99 -9.06
C VAL A 278 -10.63 13.86 -10.36
N VAL A 279 -9.64 14.71 -10.56
CA VAL A 279 -8.75 14.67 -11.74
C VAL A 279 -7.96 13.35 -11.77
N ALA A 280 -7.40 12.91 -10.64
CA ALA A 280 -6.67 11.65 -10.60
C ALA A 280 -7.58 10.43 -10.88
N LEU A 281 -8.82 10.43 -10.39
CA LEU A 281 -9.80 9.39 -10.73
C LEU A 281 -10.18 9.41 -12.21
N ALA A 282 -10.41 10.59 -12.79
CA ALA A 282 -10.71 10.74 -14.21
C ALA A 282 -9.54 10.26 -15.09
N LEU A 283 -8.30 10.62 -14.75
CA LEU A 283 -7.11 10.15 -15.45
C LEU A 283 -6.88 8.65 -15.26
N THR A 284 -7.23 8.10 -14.11
CA THR A 284 -7.21 6.65 -13.87
C THR A 284 -8.19 5.94 -14.80
N VAL A 285 -9.43 6.44 -14.91
CA VAL A 285 -10.43 5.88 -15.84
C VAL A 285 -9.93 6.00 -17.28
N ALA A 286 -9.46 7.17 -17.69
CA ALA A 286 -8.94 7.40 -19.03
C ALA A 286 -7.77 6.45 -19.38
N TYR A 287 -6.84 6.24 -18.46
CA TYR A 287 -5.75 5.28 -18.64
C TYR A 287 -6.27 3.86 -18.90
N HIS A 288 -7.23 3.39 -18.09
CA HIS A 288 -7.78 2.04 -18.27
C HIS A 288 -8.59 1.94 -19.57
N VAL A 289 -9.31 2.98 -19.98
CA VAL A 289 -10.03 3.03 -21.27
C VAL A 289 -9.07 2.94 -22.45
N VAL A 290 -7.98 3.71 -22.42
CA VAL A 290 -7.01 3.78 -23.53
C VAL A 290 -6.13 2.51 -23.61
N THR A 291 -5.86 1.86 -22.48
CA THR A 291 -5.06 0.64 -22.42
C THR A 291 -5.89 -0.65 -22.40
N MET A 292 -7.21 -0.55 -22.55
CA MET A 292 -8.08 -1.72 -22.68
C MET A 292 -7.91 -2.33 -24.07
N PRO A 293 -7.67 -3.66 -24.18
CA PRO A 293 -7.68 -4.34 -25.47
C PRO A 293 -9.13 -4.52 -25.94
N TRP A 294 -9.69 -3.50 -26.59
CA TRP A 294 -11.09 -3.50 -27.01
C TRP A 294 -11.37 -4.52 -28.14
N PRO A 295 -12.56 -5.15 -28.17
CA PRO A 295 -12.93 -6.15 -29.18
C PRO A 295 -13.07 -5.59 -30.60
N PHE A 296 -13.06 -4.27 -30.76
CA PHE A 296 -13.12 -3.62 -32.08
C PHE A 296 -11.74 -3.33 -32.68
N PHE A 297 -10.65 -3.57 -31.95
CA PHE A 297 -9.31 -3.50 -32.53
C PHE A 297 -9.05 -4.71 -33.43
N SER A 298 -8.27 -4.52 -34.49
CA SER A 298 -7.89 -5.60 -35.41
C SER A 298 -6.54 -6.20 -35.03
N GLY A 299 -6.36 -7.50 -35.27
CA GLY A 299 -5.11 -8.22 -35.08
C GLY A 299 -5.15 -9.23 -33.93
N SER A 300 -4.33 -10.27 -34.04
CA SER A 300 -4.06 -11.28 -33.01
C SER A 300 -2.77 -10.95 -32.28
N LEU A 301 -2.63 -11.45 -31.05
CA LEU A 301 -1.38 -11.37 -30.31
C LEU A 301 -0.41 -12.47 -30.78
N PRO A 302 0.84 -12.14 -31.18
CA PRO A 302 1.83 -13.13 -31.63
C PRO A 302 2.13 -14.21 -30.58
N SER A 303 2.09 -13.87 -29.29
CA SER A 303 2.32 -14.81 -28.21
C SER A 303 1.24 -15.88 -28.11
N CYS A 304 -0.01 -15.55 -28.47
CA CYS A 304 -1.11 -16.50 -28.47
C CYS A 304 -0.99 -17.54 -29.60
N GLU A 305 -0.32 -17.21 -30.70
CA GLU A 305 -0.10 -18.11 -31.83
C GLU A 305 0.97 -19.18 -31.53
N LYS A 306 1.80 -18.94 -30.51
CA LYS A 306 2.87 -19.86 -30.06
C LYS A 306 2.40 -20.85 -28.99
N LEU A 307 1.20 -20.68 -28.44
CA LEU A 307 0.66 -21.54 -27.37
C LEU A 307 0.33 -22.94 -27.90
N ASP A 308 0.71 -23.97 -27.14
CA ASP A 308 0.34 -25.35 -27.48
C ASP A 308 -1.13 -25.62 -27.08
N PRO A 309 -2.00 -26.01 -28.03
CA PRO A 309 -3.42 -26.19 -27.77
C PRO A 309 -3.76 -27.34 -26.81
N VAL A 310 -2.85 -28.29 -26.58
CA VAL A 310 -3.05 -29.44 -25.69
C VAL A 310 -2.58 -29.12 -24.27
N THR A 311 -1.40 -28.54 -24.13
CA THR A 311 -0.79 -28.29 -22.80
C THR A 311 -1.18 -26.93 -22.20
N GLU A 312 -1.55 -25.94 -23.03
CA GLU A 312 -1.87 -24.57 -22.62
C GLU A 312 -3.30 -24.15 -23.00
N SER A 313 -4.19 -25.14 -23.17
CA SER A 313 -5.60 -24.97 -23.56
C SER A 313 -6.36 -23.91 -22.73
N GLN A 314 -6.03 -23.77 -21.44
CA GLN A 314 -6.62 -22.76 -20.56
C GLN A 314 -6.35 -21.34 -21.04
N TYR A 315 -5.10 -21.01 -21.41
CA TYR A 315 -4.74 -19.68 -21.90
C TYR A 315 -5.34 -19.44 -23.29
N LEU A 316 -5.29 -20.45 -24.15
CA LEU A 316 -5.80 -20.37 -25.52
C LEU A 316 -7.28 -19.96 -25.60
N SER A 317 -8.09 -20.38 -24.62
CA SER A 317 -9.54 -20.12 -24.56
C SER A 317 -9.92 -18.64 -24.63
N TRP A 318 -9.09 -17.76 -24.09
CA TRP A 318 -9.32 -16.31 -24.13
C TRP A 318 -8.26 -15.57 -24.95
N CYS A 319 -7.04 -16.10 -25.10
CA CYS A 319 -5.91 -15.40 -25.75
C CYS A 319 -6.25 -14.98 -27.19
N THR A 320 -6.94 -15.84 -27.94
CA THR A 320 -7.35 -15.58 -29.33
C THR A 320 -8.37 -14.44 -29.50
N THR A 321 -9.05 -14.05 -28.41
CA THR A 321 -10.04 -12.97 -28.41
C THR A 321 -9.47 -11.61 -28.01
N ILE A 322 -8.18 -11.57 -27.63
CA ILE A 322 -7.51 -10.36 -27.16
C ILE A 322 -6.79 -9.69 -28.33
N HIS A 323 -6.91 -8.37 -28.38
CA HIS A 323 -6.29 -7.54 -29.41
C HIS A 323 -5.07 -6.77 -28.88
N PRO A 324 -4.08 -6.48 -29.75
CA PRO A 324 -2.89 -5.72 -29.37
C PRO A 324 -3.23 -4.29 -28.96
N ILE A 325 -2.43 -3.75 -28.03
CA ILE A 325 -2.51 -2.35 -27.58
C ILE A 325 -1.17 -1.64 -27.78
N SER A 326 -1.18 -0.31 -27.75
CA SER A 326 0.06 0.46 -27.83
C SER A 326 0.90 0.30 -26.57
N GLU A 327 2.11 -0.24 -26.75
CA GLU A 327 3.12 -0.39 -25.71
C GLU A 327 3.48 0.96 -25.05
N TYR A 328 3.66 2.00 -25.87
CA TYR A 328 4.01 3.35 -25.38
C TYR A 328 2.93 3.94 -24.49
N LEU A 329 1.65 3.73 -24.82
CA LEU A 329 0.53 4.20 -24.00
C LEU A 329 0.45 3.44 -22.68
N TYR A 330 0.72 2.12 -22.71
CA TYR A 330 0.76 1.30 -21.50
C TYR A 330 1.89 1.72 -20.57
N PHE A 331 3.15 1.68 -21.01
CA PHE A 331 4.29 1.99 -20.13
C PHE A 331 4.38 3.48 -19.77
N GLY A 332 4.16 4.39 -20.73
CA GLY A 332 4.16 5.83 -20.48
C GLY A 332 3.04 6.23 -19.53
N GLY A 333 1.83 5.70 -19.75
CA GLY A 333 0.70 5.90 -18.86
C GLY A 333 0.92 5.25 -17.48
N TYR A 334 1.55 4.08 -17.41
CA TYR A 334 1.91 3.42 -16.16
C TYR A 334 2.84 4.29 -15.30
N ILE A 335 3.93 4.82 -15.88
CA ILE A 335 4.88 5.70 -15.18
C ILE A 335 4.16 6.96 -14.68
N PHE A 336 3.36 7.61 -15.52
CA PHE A 336 2.63 8.82 -15.14
C PHE A 336 1.60 8.54 -14.03
N LEU A 337 0.81 7.48 -14.19
CA LEU A 337 -0.26 7.11 -13.27
C LEU A 337 0.32 6.69 -11.91
N ASN A 338 1.26 5.74 -11.89
CA ASN A 338 1.83 5.21 -10.64
C ASN A 338 2.89 6.14 -10.02
N GLY A 339 3.62 6.89 -10.85
CA GLY A 339 4.70 7.78 -10.40
C GLY A 339 4.21 9.12 -9.88
N ILE A 340 3.10 9.64 -10.43
CA ILE A 340 2.64 10.99 -10.14
C ILE A 340 1.18 11.00 -9.63
N MET A 341 0.24 10.48 -10.42
CA MET A 341 -1.19 10.65 -10.12
C MET A 341 -1.66 9.85 -8.90
N LEU A 342 -1.33 8.56 -8.79
CA LEU A 342 -1.73 7.73 -7.66
C LEU A 342 -1.08 8.16 -6.33
N PRO A 343 0.20 8.59 -6.27
CA PRO A 343 0.78 9.19 -5.07
C PRO A 343 0.02 10.45 -4.63
N LEU A 344 -0.26 11.37 -5.55
CA LEU A 344 -1.04 12.58 -5.28
C LEU A 344 -2.47 12.24 -4.81
N TYR A 345 -3.14 11.33 -5.50
CA TYR A 345 -4.47 10.82 -5.12
C TYR A 345 -4.47 10.22 -3.70
N GLY A 346 -3.48 9.38 -3.39
CA GLY A 346 -3.34 8.75 -2.08
C GLY A 346 -3.07 9.75 -0.96
N ASN A 347 -2.31 10.82 -1.26
CA ASN A 347 -2.02 11.90 -0.33
C ASN A 347 -3.26 12.78 -0.10
N SER A 348 -3.90 13.24 -1.16
CA SER A 348 -5.08 14.11 -1.09
C SER A 348 -6.26 13.42 -0.40
N THR A 349 -6.55 12.16 -0.72
CA THR A 349 -7.60 11.39 0.00
C THR A 349 -7.28 11.22 1.47
N LYS A 350 -5.99 11.06 1.85
CA LYS A 350 -5.58 11.02 3.27
C LYS A 350 -5.82 12.35 3.96
N ILE A 351 -5.44 13.45 3.31
CA ILE A 351 -5.61 14.82 3.83
C ILE A 351 -7.09 15.13 4.02
N ILE A 352 -7.94 14.79 3.04
CA ILE A 352 -9.39 15.00 3.16
C ILE A 352 -9.95 14.14 4.29
N LEU A 353 -9.58 12.87 4.38
CA LEU A 353 -10.03 11.98 5.46
C LEU A 353 -9.65 12.53 6.85
N THR A 354 -8.40 12.96 7.04
CA THR A 354 -7.96 13.51 8.33
C THR A 354 -8.67 14.83 8.65
N LYS A 355 -9.03 15.64 7.65
CA LYS A 355 -9.81 16.87 7.85
C LYS A 355 -11.29 16.60 8.14
N LEU A 356 -11.91 15.61 7.46
CA LEU A 356 -13.30 15.18 7.72
C LEU A 356 -13.46 14.60 9.12
N LEU A 357 -12.44 13.90 9.62
CA LEU A 357 -12.39 13.38 11.00
C LEU A 357 -12.13 14.47 12.05
N GLY A 358 -11.88 15.73 11.65
CA GLY A 358 -11.75 16.87 12.56
C GLY A 358 -10.41 16.96 13.31
N PRO A 359 -10.25 17.91 14.25
CA PRO A 359 -9.09 17.98 15.12
C PRO A 359 -9.13 16.92 16.25
N GLY A 360 -7.96 16.53 16.74
CA GLY A 360 -7.81 15.58 17.83
C GLY A 360 -7.40 14.18 17.37
N LYS A 361 -7.55 13.21 18.27
CA LYS A 361 -7.11 11.84 18.03
C LYS A 361 -8.06 11.09 17.09
N GLN A 362 -7.47 10.39 16.13
CA GLN A 362 -8.18 9.69 15.07
C GLN A 362 -7.72 8.23 14.93
N GLY A 363 -7.10 7.67 15.95
CA GLY A 363 -6.41 6.39 15.93
C GLY A 363 -7.31 5.26 15.45
N LYS A 364 -8.51 5.12 16.03
CA LYS A 364 -9.47 4.08 15.64
C LYS A 364 -9.85 4.16 14.16
N SER A 365 -10.18 5.36 13.66
CA SER A 365 -10.58 5.57 12.26
C SER A 365 -9.41 5.35 11.29
N GLN A 366 -8.21 5.79 11.65
CA GLN A 366 -7.00 5.53 10.87
C GLN A 366 -6.64 4.03 10.86
N GLY A 367 -6.82 3.36 11.99
CA GLY A 367 -6.64 1.91 12.14
C GLY A 367 -7.63 1.10 11.31
N LEU A 368 -8.91 1.47 11.30
CA LEU A 368 -9.93 0.84 10.46
C LEU A 368 -9.64 1.04 8.97
N THR A 369 -9.23 2.26 8.59
CA THR A 369 -8.81 2.56 7.22
C THR A 369 -7.61 1.69 6.80
N GLN A 370 -6.64 1.52 7.69
CA GLN A 370 -5.46 0.69 7.44
C GLN A 370 -5.83 -0.79 7.31
N SER A 371 -6.76 -1.27 8.14
CA SER A 371 -7.28 -2.63 8.07
C SER A 371 -7.95 -2.93 6.73
N ALA A 372 -8.87 -2.07 6.29
CA ALA A 372 -9.51 -2.19 4.98
C ALA A 372 -8.48 -2.18 3.83
N CYS A 373 -7.47 -1.31 3.93
CA CYS A 373 -6.36 -1.27 2.99
C CYS A 373 -5.54 -2.57 2.98
N SER A 374 -5.30 -3.18 4.14
CA SER A 374 -4.50 -4.40 4.25
C SER A 374 -5.25 -5.61 3.68
N ILE A 375 -6.55 -5.74 3.97
CA ILE A 375 -7.43 -6.75 3.37
C ILE A 375 -7.39 -6.66 1.85
N SER A 376 -7.45 -5.44 1.30
CA SER A 376 -7.35 -5.22 -0.15
C SER A 376 -5.99 -5.61 -0.74
N LYS A 377 -4.88 -5.41 -0.03
CA LYS A 377 -3.55 -5.85 -0.50
C LYS A 377 -3.41 -7.37 -0.57
N VAL A 378 -4.19 -8.10 0.24
CA VAL A 378 -4.20 -9.57 0.25
C VAL A 378 -5.19 -10.10 -0.78
N GLY A 379 -6.45 -9.65 -0.71
CA GLY A 379 -7.50 -10.11 -1.62
C GLY A 379 -7.31 -9.64 -3.06
N GLY A 380 -6.73 -8.46 -3.27
CA GLY A 380 -6.55 -7.86 -4.60
C GLY A 380 -5.73 -8.72 -5.55
N PRO A 381 -4.46 -9.03 -5.24
CA PRO A 381 -3.64 -9.95 -6.03
C PRO A 381 -4.32 -11.29 -6.31
N ILE A 382 -5.01 -11.89 -5.32
CA ILE A 382 -5.68 -13.19 -5.49
C ILE A 382 -6.78 -13.09 -6.54
N ILE A 383 -7.66 -12.09 -6.42
CA ILE A 383 -8.76 -11.87 -7.37
C ILE A 383 -8.20 -11.56 -8.76
N LEU A 384 -7.21 -10.68 -8.87
CA LEU A 384 -6.68 -10.21 -10.15
C LEU A 384 -5.87 -11.29 -10.87
N SER A 385 -5.08 -12.09 -10.15
CA SER A 385 -4.37 -13.24 -10.74
C SER A 385 -5.35 -14.34 -11.15
N PHE A 386 -6.40 -14.60 -10.37
CA PHE A 386 -7.44 -15.56 -10.73
C PHE A 386 -8.20 -15.15 -12.00
N LEU A 387 -8.63 -13.88 -12.06
CA LEU A 387 -9.31 -13.34 -13.24
C LEU A 387 -8.42 -13.40 -14.48
N PHE A 388 -7.14 -13.04 -14.33
CA PHE A 388 -6.18 -13.09 -15.43
C PHE A 388 -5.99 -14.51 -15.96
N ALA A 389 -5.75 -15.48 -15.07
CA ALA A 389 -5.46 -16.86 -15.48
C ALA A 389 -6.65 -17.55 -16.19
N ASN A 390 -7.89 -17.20 -15.82
CA ASN A 390 -9.09 -17.88 -16.33
C ASN A 390 -9.78 -17.12 -17.46
N TYR A 391 -9.68 -15.80 -17.50
CA TYR A 391 -10.46 -14.95 -18.39
C TYR A 391 -9.63 -13.88 -19.10
N GLY A 392 -8.31 -13.88 -18.93
CA GLY A 392 -7.40 -12.95 -19.56
C GLY A 392 -7.37 -11.55 -18.95
N PRO A 393 -6.74 -10.58 -19.63
CA PRO A 393 -6.53 -9.24 -19.09
C PRO A 393 -7.79 -8.37 -19.03
N GLN A 394 -8.73 -8.55 -19.97
CA GLN A 394 -9.91 -7.66 -20.11
C GLN A 394 -10.73 -7.52 -18.83
N PRO A 395 -11.09 -8.59 -18.10
CA PRO A 395 -11.88 -8.46 -16.86
C PRO A 395 -11.16 -7.67 -15.76
N ASN A 396 -9.83 -7.77 -15.67
CA ASN A 396 -9.06 -6.98 -14.71
C ASN A 396 -9.16 -5.49 -15.02
N TRP A 397 -9.02 -5.10 -16.28
CA TRP A 397 -9.15 -3.70 -16.70
C TRP A 397 -10.57 -3.19 -16.48
N LEU A 398 -11.59 -3.97 -16.84
CA LEU A 398 -13.00 -3.63 -16.60
C LEU A 398 -13.29 -3.44 -15.12
N LEU A 399 -12.84 -4.36 -14.26
CA LEU A 399 -13.05 -4.26 -12.81
C LEU A 399 -12.42 -2.98 -12.24
N GLN A 400 -11.18 -2.68 -12.62
CA GLN A 400 -10.48 -1.47 -12.17
C GLN A 400 -11.14 -0.19 -12.70
N MET A 401 -11.53 -0.19 -13.97
CA MET A 401 -12.20 0.94 -14.62
C MET A 401 -13.56 1.22 -13.99
N LEU A 402 -14.40 0.20 -13.81
CA LEU A 402 -15.73 0.34 -13.19
C LEU A 402 -15.61 0.80 -11.73
N PHE A 403 -14.68 0.24 -10.97
CA PHE A 403 -14.48 0.67 -9.59
C PHE A 403 -13.99 2.14 -9.52
N ALA A 404 -13.06 2.54 -10.39
CA ALA A 404 -12.64 3.94 -10.49
C ALA A 404 -13.78 4.87 -10.96
N LEU A 405 -14.61 4.45 -11.91
CA LEU A 405 -15.74 5.21 -12.45
C LEU A 405 -16.83 5.44 -11.40
N VAL A 406 -17.21 4.41 -10.66
CA VAL A 406 -18.18 4.52 -9.56
C VAL A 406 -17.66 5.51 -8.51
N LEU A 407 -16.37 5.43 -8.16
CA LEU A 407 -15.78 6.39 -7.23
C LEU A 407 -15.74 7.80 -7.81
N LEU A 408 -15.43 7.98 -9.09
CA LEU A 408 -15.46 9.28 -9.75
C LEU A 408 -16.85 9.91 -9.63
N ILE A 409 -17.91 9.15 -9.93
CA ILE A 409 -19.30 9.59 -9.79
C ILE A 409 -19.59 9.98 -8.34
N LEU A 410 -19.21 9.15 -7.37
CA LEU A 410 -19.41 9.44 -5.95
C LEU A 410 -18.67 10.71 -5.50
N TRP A 411 -17.45 10.94 -5.98
CA TRP A 411 -16.68 12.15 -5.68
C TRP A 411 -17.29 13.41 -6.29
N VAL A 412 -17.88 13.31 -7.48
CA VAL A 412 -18.58 14.42 -8.13
C VAL A 412 -19.90 14.72 -7.42
N VAL A 413 -20.74 13.70 -7.18
CA VAL A 413 -22.03 13.85 -6.50
C VAL A 413 -21.85 14.40 -5.08
N TYR A 414 -20.88 13.88 -4.33
CA TYR A 414 -20.61 14.31 -2.95
C TYR A 414 -19.54 15.40 -2.85
N TYR A 415 -19.17 16.07 -3.94
CA TYR A 415 -18.07 17.05 -3.98
C TYR A 415 -18.19 18.16 -2.92
N LYS A 416 -19.42 18.67 -2.71
CA LYS A 416 -19.71 19.68 -1.69
C LYS A 416 -19.55 19.13 -0.26
N ARG A 417 -19.89 17.86 -0.04
CA ARG A 417 -19.75 17.16 1.26
C ARG A 417 -18.31 16.79 1.59
N MET A 418 -17.45 16.67 0.58
CA MET A 418 -16.01 16.41 0.73
C MET A 418 -15.20 17.63 1.23
N SER A 419 -15.88 18.71 1.63
CA SER A 419 -15.25 19.86 2.28
C SER A 419 -15.10 19.62 3.78
N PRO A 420 -13.92 19.87 4.35
CA PRO A 420 -13.78 20.03 5.80
C PRO A 420 -14.76 21.11 6.28
N LYS A 421 -15.46 20.85 7.40
CA LYS A 421 -16.31 21.84 8.08
C LYS A 421 -15.56 22.64 9.16
N PHE A 422 -14.23 22.48 9.24
CA PHE A 422 -13.36 23.02 10.28
C PHE A 422 -12.11 23.66 9.69
#